data_AF-A0A918D537-F1
#
_entry.id   AF-A0A918D537-F1
#
_cell.length_a   1.000
_cell.length_b   1.000
_cell.length_c   1.000
_cell.angle_alpha   90.00
_cell.angle_beta   90.00
_cell.angle_gamma   90.00
#
_symmetry.space_group_name_H-M   'P 1'
#
loop_
_entity.id
_entity.type
_entity.pdbx_description
1 polymer ?
#
loop_
_entity_poly.entity_id
_entity_poly.type
_entity_poly.pdbx_seq_one_letter_code
_entity_poly.pdbx_strand_id
1 'polypeptide(L)'
;MEEKSGKEKRLDQLHEEIKQLNPEILPDLNKMIRLYSQAQLIIGHLDADALYTAGAVYAERKKVYAETIASSTGTVAEKESSAELATYDLRIAEAAAKSESRKWQNLFKSYDNLIIALRRDERTAFEELQKVNDLYER
;
A
#
# COMPACT_ATOMS: atom_id res chain seq x y z
N MET A 1 13.99 -14.72 -5.17
CA MET A 1 13.25 -13.47 -5.45
C MET A 1 11.80 -13.88 -5.60
N GLU A 2 10.93 -13.42 -4.71
CA GLU A 2 9.49 -13.67 -4.80
C GLU A 2 8.95 -12.97 -6.05
N GLU A 3 8.12 -13.65 -6.84
CA GLU A 3 7.60 -13.07 -8.08
C GLU A 3 6.53 -12.02 -7.75
N LYS A 4 6.74 -10.78 -8.22
CA LYS A 4 5.79 -9.68 -8.00
C LYS A 4 4.40 -10.02 -8.51
N SER A 5 3.38 -9.66 -7.75
CA SER A 5 1.99 -9.83 -8.17
C SER A 5 1.68 -8.99 -9.42
N GLY A 6 0.64 -9.36 -10.18
CA GLY A 6 0.21 -8.57 -11.34
C GLY A 6 -0.11 -7.11 -10.98
N LYS A 7 -0.63 -6.88 -9.77
CA LYS A 7 -0.91 -5.55 -9.22
C LYS A 7 0.38 -4.76 -8.96
N GLU A 8 1.39 -5.40 -8.37
CA GLU A 8 2.70 -4.77 -8.16
C GLU A 8 3.41 -4.46 -9.47
N LYS A 9 3.37 -5.37 -10.45
CA LYS A 9 3.91 -5.12 -11.80
C LYS A 9 3.22 -3.92 -12.45
N ARG A 10 1.89 -3.79 -12.31
CA ARG A 10 1.15 -2.62 -12.81
C ARG A 10 1.51 -1.34 -12.06
N LEU A 11 1.70 -1.41 -10.75
CA LEU A 11 2.15 -0.28 -9.94
C LEU A 11 3.54 0.20 -10.38
N ASP A 12 4.48 -0.73 -10.62
CA ASP A 12 5.80 -0.40 -11.17
C ASP A 12 5.69 0.29 -12.53
N GLN A 13 4.83 -0.21 -13.43
CA GLN A 13 4.60 0.42 -14.73
C GLN A 13 4.10 1.86 -14.59
N LEU A 14 3.15 2.11 -13.69
CA LEU A 14 2.68 3.47 -13.41
C LEU A 14 3.82 4.37 -12.91
N HIS A 15 4.69 3.86 -12.04
CA HIS A 15 5.86 4.62 -11.59
C HIS A 15 6.83 4.94 -12.72
N GLU A 16 7.08 3.98 -13.63
CA GLU A 16 7.91 4.24 -14.82
C GLU A 16 7.25 5.26 -15.75
N GLU A 17 5.93 5.19 -15.98
CA GLU A 17 5.19 6.18 -16.77
C GLU A 17 5.30 7.58 -16.14
N ILE A 18 5.20 7.69 -14.81
CA ILE A 18 5.31 8.96 -14.08
C ILE A 18 6.72 9.56 -14.21
N LYS A 19 7.78 8.74 -14.15
CA LYS A 19 9.17 9.22 -14.26
C LYS A 19 9.49 9.91 -15.59
N GLN A 20 8.71 9.65 -16.63
CA GLN A 20 8.89 10.25 -17.95
C GLN A 20 8.20 11.61 -18.10
N LEU A 21 7.47 12.08 -17.09
CA LEU A 21 6.67 13.31 -17.15
C LEU A 21 7.41 14.49 -16.52
N ASN A 22 7.27 15.67 -17.13
CA ASN A 22 7.81 16.90 -16.56
C ASN A 22 6.69 17.70 -15.85
N PRO A 23 6.73 17.88 -14.52
CA PRO A 23 5.70 18.61 -13.79
C PRO A 23 5.62 20.11 -14.13
N GLU A 24 6.64 20.69 -14.79
CA GLU A 24 6.60 22.08 -15.27
C GLU A 24 5.71 22.25 -16.52
N ILE A 25 5.39 21.14 -17.20
CA ILE A 25 4.52 21.12 -18.38
C ILE A 25 3.10 20.78 -17.91
N LEU A 26 2.16 21.73 -18.02
CA LEU A 26 0.81 21.58 -17.47
C LEU A 26 0.07 20.30 -17.93
N PRO A 27 0.09 19.89 -19.22
CA PRO A 27 -0.45 18.59 -19.63
C PRO A 27 0.16 17.38 -18.93
N ASP A 28 1.48 17.41 -18.70
CA ASP A 28 2.22 16.34 -18.04
C ASP A 28 1.91 16.31 -16.54
N LEU A 29 1.83 17.47 -15.89
CA LEU A 29 1.38 17.61 -14.51
C LEU A 29 0.00 16.98 -14.30
N ASN A 30 -0.94 17.26 -15.21
CA ASN A 30 -2.30 16.70 -15.16
C ASN A 30 -2.30 15.18 -15.42
N LYS A 31 -1.38 14.70 -16.25
CA LYS A 31 -1.17 13.27 -16.45
C LYS A 31 -0.56 12.62 -15.20
N MET A 32 0.42 13.25 -14.53
CA MET A 32 1.01 12.77 -13.28
C MET A 32 -0.05 12.62 -12.20
N ILE A 33 -0.90 13.62 -11.99
CA ILE A 33 -2.00 13.56 -11.01
C ILE A 33 -2.89 12.33 -11.27
N ARG A 34 -3.29 12.11 -12.53
CA ARG A 34 -4.12 10.95 -12.90
C ARG A 34 -3.41 9.61 -12.66
N LEU A 35 -2.13 9.52 -13.00
CA LEU A 35 -1.35 8.29 -12.80
C LEU A 35 -1.15 7.99 -11.31
N TYR A 36 -0.88 9.00 -10.47
CA TYR A 36 -0.83 8.81 -9.01
C TYR A 36 -2.18 8.39 -8.44
N SER A 37 -3.30 8.93 -8.94
CA SER A 37 -4.64 8.47 -8.52
C SER A 37 -4.91 7.02 -8.94
N GLN A 38 -4.46 6.59 -10.13
CA GLN A 38 -4.53 5.18 -10.53
C GLN A 38 -3.65 4.29 -9.64
N ALA A 39 -2.46 4.76 -9.28
CA ALA A 39 -1.56 4.05 -8.38
C ALA A 39 -2.19 3.87 -6.99
N GLN A 40 -2.87 4.90 -6.47
CA GLN A 40 -3.61 4.81 -5.19
C GLN A 40 -4.66 3.72 -5.19
N LEU A 41 -5.41 3.52 -6.29
CA LEU A 41 -6.39 2.44 -6.39
C LEU A 41 -5.72 1.05 -6.29
N ILE A 42 -4.61 0.86 -6.99
CA ILE A 42 -3.84 -0.40 -6.94
C ILE A 42 -3.28 -0.64 -5.54
N ILE A 43 -2.72 0.40 -4.91
CA ILE A 43 -2.21 0.33 -3.54
C ILE A 43 -3.33 -0.04 -2.56
N GLY A 44 -4.53 0.50 -2.73
CA GLY A 44 -5.70 0.13 -1.91
C GLY A 44 -6.04 -1.35 -2.01
N HIS A 45 -5.96 -1.95 -3.22
CA HIS A 45 -6.15 -3.39 -3.39
C HIS A 45 -5.01 -4.22 -2.77
N LEU A 46 -3.76 -3.76 -2.88
CA LEU A 46 -2.61 -4.43 -2.25
C LEU A 46 -2.70 -4.40 -0.71
N ASP A 47 -3.15 -3.29 -0.13
CA ASP A 47 -3.42 -3.19 1.32
C ASP A 47 -4.52 -4.18 1.73
N ALA A 48 -5.61 -4.24 0.97
CA ALA A 48 -6.72 -5.16 1.26
C ALA A 48 -6.28 -6.64 1.21
N ASP A 49 -5.47 -7.03 0.22
CA ASP A 49 -4.92 -8.38 0.12
C ASP A 49 -4.00 -8.72 1.32
N ALA A 50 -3.15 -7.77 1.73
CA ALA A 50 -2.27 -7.94 2.88
C ALA A 50 -3.06 -8.05 4.20
N LEU A 51 -4.12 -7.24 4.37
CA LEU A 51 -5.03 -7.32 5.51
C LEU A 51 -5.79 -8.65 5.56
N TYR A 52 -6.28 -9.12 4.41
CA TYR A 52 -6.92 -10.43 4.32
C TYR A 52 -5.95 -11.54 4.75
N THR A 53 -4.72 -11.51 4.23
CA THR A 53 -3.67 -12.46 4.58
C THR A 53 -3.37 -12.45 6.08
N ALA A 54 -3.21 -11.26 6.67
CA ALA A 54 -3.00 -11.12 8.11
C ALA A 54 -4.17 -11.72 8.92
N GLY A 55 -5.41 -11.49 8.51
CA GLY A 55 -6.60 -12.05 9.14
C GLY A 55 -6.67 -13.58 9.02
N ALA A 56 -6.35 -14.13 7.85
CA ALA A 56 -6.31 -15.56 7.61
C ALA A 56 -5.23 -16.26 8.46
N VAL A 57 -4.01 -15.70 8.51
CA VAL A 57 -2.91 -16.24 9.33
C VAL A 57 -3.26 -16.14 10.82
N TYR A 58 -3.89 -15.05 11.26
CA TYR A 58 -4.38 -14.94 12.63
C TYR A 58 -5.40 -16.03 13.00
N ALA A 59 -6.36 -16.30 12.11
CA ALA A 59 -7.37 -17.33 12.33
C ALA A 59 -6.73 -18.72 12.40
N GLU A 60 -5.83 -19.04 11.46
CA GLU A 60 -5.09 -20.31 11.46
C GLU A 60 -4.24 -20.46 12.73
N ARG A 61 -3.56 -19.39 13.14
CA ARG A 61 -2.80 -19.37 14.39
C ARG A 61 -3.66 -19.73 15.59
N LYS A 62 -4.86 -19.16 15.69
CA LYS A 62 -5.80 -19.46 16.79
C LYS A 62 -6.27 -20.91 16.76
N LYS A 63 -6.49 -21.47 15.58
CA LYS A 63 -6.83 -22.87 15.38
C LYS A 63 -5.69 -23.80 15.83
N VAL A 64 -4.48 -23.61 15.29
CA VAL A 64 -3.29 -24.42 15.63
C VAL A 64 -2.98 -24.35 17.12
N TYR A 65 -3.10 -23.15 17.73
CA TYR A 65 -2.95 -22.99 19.17
C TYR A 65 -3.94 -23.88 19.93
N ALA A 66 -5.23 -23.79 19.61
CA ALA A 66 -6.28 -24.55 20.30
C ALA A 66 -6.13 -26.07 20.10
N GLU A 67 -5.81 -26.50 18.88
CA GLU A 67 -5.55 -27.90 18.56
C GLU A 67 -4.36 -28.43 19.36
N THR A 68 -3.27 -27.66 19.43
CA THR A 68 -2.07 -28.05 20.19
C THR A 68 -2.36 -28.16 21.68
N ILE A 69 -3.11 -27.22 22.27
CA ILE A 69 -3.55 -27.31 23.68
C ILE A 69 -4.39 -28.57 23.92
N ALA A 70 -5.33 -28.86 23.02
CA ALA A 70 -6.24 -30.00 23.15
C ALA A 70 -5.51 -31.34 23.03
N SER A 71 -4.52 -31.45 22.13
CA SER A 71 -3.76 -32.67 21.91
C SER A 71 -2.59 -32.86 22.86
N SER A 72 -2.09 -31.79 23.49
CA SER A 72 -0.94 -31.86 24.39
C SER A 72 -1.30 -32.44 25.76
N THR A 73 -0.38 -33.20 26.33
CA THR A 73 -0.46 -33.77 27.68
C THR A 73 0.38 -32.94 28.67
N GLY A 74 0.20 -33.17 29.97
CA GLY A 74 0.93 -32.46 31.03
C GLY A 74 0.13 -31.33 31.67
N THR A 75 0.83 -30.51 32.43
CA THR A 75 0.29 -29.33 33.12
C THR A 75 -0.17 -28.27 32.13
N VAL A 76 -1.02 -27.34 32.59
CA VAL A 76 -1.48 -26.21 31.76
C VAL A 76 -0.30 -25.44 31.15
N ALA A 77 0.75 -25.19 31.94
CA ALA A 77 1.93 -24.45 31.50
C ALA A 77 2.70 -25.17 30.38
N GLU A 78 2.85 -26.50 30.46
CA GLU A 78 3.53 -27.29 29.42
C GLU A 78 2.74 -27.30 28.10
N LYS A 79 1.41 -27.36 28.19
CA LYS A 79 0.52 -27.28 27.02
C LYS A 79 0.62 -25.90 26.35
N GLU A 80 0.55 -24.83 27.14
CA GLU A 80 0.68 -23.45 26.64
C GLU A 80 2.03 -23.21 25.98
N SER A 81 3.12 -23.68 26.61
CA SER A 81 4.46 -23.60 26.01
C SER A 81 4.53 -24.33 24.67
N SER A 82 3.92 -25.52 24.56
CA SER A 82 3.89 -26.30 23.32
C SER A 82 3.09 -25.58 22.22
N ALA A 83 1.94 -25.00 22.57
CA ALA A 83 1.09 -24.25 21.64
C ALA A 83 1.75 -22.95 21.15
N GLU A 84 2.49 -22.25 22.01
CA GLU A 84 3.25 -21.06 21.63
C GLU A 84 4.38 -21.40 20.65
N LEU A 85 5.12 -22.48 20.89
CA LEU A 85 6.14 -22.96 19.96
C LEU A 85 5.53 -23.37 18.61
N ALA A 86 4.42 -24.11 18.63
CA ALA A 86 3.73 -24.54 17.41
C ALA A 86 3.17 -23.38 16.57
N THR A 87 2.93 -22.23 17.19
CA THR A 87 2.37 -21.05 16.51
C THR A 87 3.39 -19.96 16.19
N TYR A 88 4.66 -20.15 16.54
CA TYR A 88 5.71 -19.16 16.38
C TYR A 88 5.81 -18.64 14.93
N ASP A 89 5.93 -19.55 13.96
CA ASP A 89 6.06 -19.17 12.54
C ASP A 89 4.81 -18.44 12.03
N LEU A 90 3.62 -18.83 12.50
CA LEU A 90 2.37 -18.14 12.18
C LEU A 90 2.34 -16.72 12.78
N ARG A 91 2.94 -16.48 13.95
CA ARG A 91 3.08 -15.11 14.50
C ARG A 91 3.99 -14.26 13.63
N ILE A 92 5.09 -14.83 13.14
CA ILE A 92 6.01 -14.12 12.23
C ILE A 92 5.31 -13.81 10.90
N ALA A 93 4.60 -14.77 10.32
CA ALA A 93 3.84 -14.57 9.09
C ALA A 93 2.73 -13.52 9.25
N GLU A 94 2.00 -13.54 10.38
CA GLU A 94 0.97 -12.53 10.71
C GLU A 94 1.61 -11.13 10.81
N ALA A 95 2.75 -11.02 11.48
CA ALA A 95 3.49 -9.77 11.62
C ALA A 95 4.00 -9.25 10.27
N ALA A 96 4.50 -10.14 9.40
CA ALA A 96 4.95 -9.78 8.06
C ALA A 96 3.79 -9.23 7.20
N ALA A 97 2.63 -9.90 7.19
CA ALA A 97 1.45 -9.44 6.45
C ALA A 97 0.94 -8.08 6.97
N LYS A 98 0.94 -7.87 8.30
CA LYS A 98 0.61 -6.56 8.90
C LYS A 98 1.62 -5.48 8.53
N SER A 99 2.91 -5.82 8.48
CA SER A 99 3.94 -4.89 8.05
C SER A 99 3.75 -4.48 6.59
N GLU A 100 3.40 -5.43 5.72
CA GLU A 100 3.15 -5.16 4.31
C GLU A 100 1.93 -4.25 4.11
N SER A 101 0.82 -4.49 4.83
CA SER A 101 -0.33 -3.58 4.86
C SER A 101 0.08 -2.16 5.29
N ARG A 102 0.86 -2.02 6.38
CA ARG A 102 1.34 -0.71 6.82
C ARG A 102 2.18 0.01 5.76
N LYS A 103 3.03 -0.72 5.04
CA LYS A 103 3.83 -0.18 3.93
C LYS A 103 2.90 0.38 2.84
N TRP A 104 1.87 -0.35 2.45
CA TRP A 104 0.89 0.13 1.45
C TRP A 104 0.11 1.35 1.95
N GLN A 105 -0.34 1.37 3.20
CA GLN A 105 -1.02 2.54 3.78
C GLN A 105 -0.12 3.78 3.81
N ASN A 106 1.15 3.62 4.16
CA ASN A 106 2.09 4.73 4.17
C ASN A 106 2.31 5.27 2.75
N LEU A 107 2.45 4.39 1.76
CA LEU A 107 2.59 4.79 0.36
C LEU A 107 1.32 5.51 -0.14
N PHE A 108 0.13 4.99 0.18
CA PHE A 108 -1.14 5.61 -0.16
C PHE A 108 -1.23 7.05 0.35
N LYS A 109 -0.91 7.26 1.64
CA LYS A 109 -0.88 8.59 2.27
C LYS A 109 0.15 9.52 1.64
N SER A 110 1.32 9.00 1.29
CA SER A 110 2.33 9.78 0.58
C SER A 110 1.81 10.26 -0.77
N TYR A 111 1.07 9.42 -1.50
CA TYR A 111 0.51 9.79 -2.80
C TYR A 111 -0.65 10.75 -2.67
N ASP A 112 -1.45 10.63 -1.61
CA ASP A 112 -2.50 11.59 -1.30
C ASP A 112 -1.94 13.00 -1.10
N ASN A 113 -0.92 13.13 -0.25
CA ASN A 113 -0.21 14.39 -0.03
C ASN A 113 0.43 14.94 -1.31
N LEU A 114 1.03 14.06 -2.12
CA LEU A 114 1.66 14.46 -3.38
C LEU A 114 0.63 14.97 -4.40
N ILE A 115 -0.50 14.28 -4.55
CA ILE A 115 -1.60 14.73 -5.44
C ILE A 115 -2.12 16.10 -4.99
N ILE A 116 -2.28 16.32 -3.69
CA ILE A 116 -2.71 17.61 -3.14
C ILE A 116 -1.71 18.72 -3.51
N ALA A 117 -0.41 18.45 -3.40
CA ALA A 117 0.64 19.39 -3.79
C ALA A 117 0.60 19.68 -5.31
N LEU A 118 0.56 18.64 -6.15
CA LEU A 118 0.52 18.78 -7.61
C LEU A 118 -0.73 19.54 -8.09
N ARG A 119 -1.89 19.33 -7.47
CA ARG A 119 -3.11 20.10 -7.77
C ARG A 119 -3.00 21.57 -7.39
N ARG A 120 -2.25 21.88 -6.34
CA ARG A 120 -1.96 23.27 -5.98
C ARG A 120 -1.06 23.91 -7.04
N ASP A 121 -0.04 23.21 -7.49
CA ASP A 121 0.86 23.67 -8.55
C ASP A 121 0.13 23.85 -9.88
N GLU A 122 -0.77 22.92 -10.23
CA GLU A 122 -1.64 22.99 -11.41
C GLU A 122 -2.47 24.27 -11.40
N ARG A 123 -3.10 24.59 -10.27
CA ARG A 123 -3.90 25.81 -10.12
C ARG A 123 -3.05 27.06 -10.30
N THR A 124 -1.86 27.11 -9.69
CA THR A 124 -0.96 28.26 -9.82
C THR A 124 -0.49 28.44 -11.27
N ALA A 125 -0.09 27.37 -11.96
CA ALA A 125 0.30 27.43 -13.36
C ALA A 125 -0.85 27.91 -14.27
N PHE A 126 -2.08 27.47 -14.00
CA PHE A 126 -3.26 27.92 -14.73
C PHE A 126 -3.54 29.42 -14.54
N GLU A 127 -3.46 29.92 -13.30
CA GLU A 127 -3.62 31.34 -12.99
C GLU A 127 -2.56 32.22 -13.68
N GLU A 128 -1.31 31.74 -13.76
CA GLU A 128 -0.23 32.44 -14.47
C GLU A 128 -0.48 32.50 -15.98
N LEU A 129 -0.89 31.39 -16.59
CA LEU A 129 -1.25 31.34 -18.00
C LEU A 129 -2.40 32.29 -18.33
N GLN A 130 -3.41 32.34 -17.46
CA GLN A 130 -4.55 33.25 -17.64
C GLN A 130 -4.10 34.71 -17.60
N LYS A 131 -3.29 35.11 -16.62
CA LYS A 131 -2.74 36.47 -16.54
C LYS A 131 -1.94 36.85 -17.78
N VAL A 132 -1.14 35.92 -18.30
CA VAL A 132 -0.37 36.15 -19.53
C VAL A 132 -1.32 36.36 -20.71
N ASN A 133 -2.35 35.54 -20.86
CA ASN A 133 -3.32 35.68 -21.95
C ASN A 133 -4.08 37.02 -21.86
N ASP A 134 -4.51 37.41 -20.66
CA ASP A 134 -5.21 38.69 -20.41
C ASP A 134 -4.35 39.92 -20.74
N LEU A 135 -3.01 39.80 -20.70
CA LEU A 135 -2.08 40.86 -21.08
C LEU A 135 -1.89 40.99 -22.59
N TYR A 136 -2.00 39.88 -23.34
CA TYR A 136 -1.83 39.85 -24.80
C TYR A 136 -3.14 40.08 -25.58
N GLU A 137 -4.29 39.95 -24.93
CA GLU A 137 -5.61 40.26 -25.51
C GLU A 137 -6.05 41.73 -25.35
N ARG A 138 -5.17 42.61 -24.84
CA ARG A 138 -5.36 44.08 -24.75
C ARG A 138 -4.59 44.82 -25.85
#